data_AF-A0A674JZS4-F1
#
_entry.id   AF-A0A674JZS4-F1
#
_cell.length_a   1.000
_cell.length_b   1.000
_cell.length_c   1.000
_cell.angle_alpha   90.00
_cell.angle_beta   90.00
_cell.angle_gamma   90.00
#
_symmetry.space_group_name_H-M   'P 1'
#
loop_
_entity.id
_entity.type
_entity.pdbx_description
1 polymer ?
#
loop_
_entity_poly.entity_id
_entity_poly.type
_entity_poly.pdbx_seq_one_letter_code
_entity_poly.pdbx_strand_id
1 'polypeptide(L)'
;MLSVSSVSHIPSLSPTPSFPVLGGNSEEPCTIPFSYKRRRYTACTMDDSKRPWCATTSNYKADRKWRYCDSSPCIFPFIYKGNTYHSCTAVNDQMGRPWCATTSNYDKDHLWRFCLTYGGNSNGQCCIFPFVYKSRLYHSCTNAGDKMGNFWCATTQNYNQDKLWSYCPDISNVSTLFSCAFPFVYKKKVYYTCTSDGESSGKLWCSTTRNYDVDKKWTYCSMPGRTGDEGS
;
A
#
# COMPACT_ATOMS: atom_id res chain seq x y z
N MET A 1 -60.18 20.28 -23.69
CA MET A 1 -60.28 19.27 -22.62
C MET A 1 -59.14 18.28 -22.81
N LEU A 2 -58.31 18.09 -21.76
CA LEU A 2 -57.63 16.86 -21.30
C LEU A 2 -56.98 15.94 -22.38
N SER A 3 -55.74 15.44 -22.29
CA SER A 3 -54.84 15.24 -21.15
C SER A 3 -53.44 14.87 -21.67
N VAL A 4 -52.43 15.15 -20.85
CA VAL A 4 -51.01 14.80 -21.00
C VAL A 4 -50.72 13.31 -20.71
N SER A 5 -49.50 12.87 -21.10
CA SER A 5 -48.69 11.73 -20.59
C SER A 5 -48.57 10.57 -21.58
N SER A 6 -47.42 9.90 -21.79
CA SER A 6 -46.22 9.78 -20.96
C SER A 6 -45.09 9.14 -21.79
N VAL A 7 -43.88 9.71 -21.70
CA VAL A 7 -42.63 9.11 -22.18
C VAL A 7 -42.17 8.09 -21.14
N SER A 8 -42.21 6.79 -21.47
CA SER A 8 -41.70 5.74 -20.61
C SER A 8 -40.16 5.73 -20.62
N HIS A 9 -39.58 6.32 -19.57
CA HIS A 9 -38.16 6.22 -19.25
C HIS A 9 -37.82 4.80 -18.76
N ILE A 10 -36.81 4.20 -19.39
CA ILE A 10 -36.15 2.98 -18.91
C ILE A 10 -35.17 3.42 -17.81
N PRO A 11 -35.27 2.94 -16.55
CA PRO A 11 -34.23 3.21 -15.57
C PRO A 11 -33.01 2.33 -15.87
N SER A 12 -31.95 2.96 -16.36
CA SER A 12 -30.61 2.36 -16.46
C SER A 12 -30.07 2.08 -15.06
N LEU A 13 -30.03 0.82 -14.67
CA LEU A 13 -29.27 0.35 -13.50
C LEU A 13 -27.78 0.51 -13.80
N SER A 14 -27.16 1.52 -13.19
CA SER A 14 -25.71 1.68 -13.13
C SER A 14 -25.09 0.51 -12.34
N PRO A 15 -24.01 -0.14 -12.81
CA PRO A 15 -23.29 -1.10 -12.00
C PRO A 15 -22.59 -0.35 -10.87
N THR A 16 -22.99 -0.64 -9.64
CA THR A 16 -22.30 -0.20 -8.42
C THR A 16 -20.83 -0.65 -8.47
N PRO A 17 -19.85 0.19 -8.11
CA PRO A 17 -18.46 -0.23 -8.03
C PRO A 17 -18.32 -1.27 -6.92
N SER A 18 -18.12 -2.53 -7.30
CA SER A 18 -17.82 -3.61 -6.38
C SER A 18 -16.42 -3.39 -5.78
N PHE A 19 -16.39 -2.85 -4.56
CA PHE A 19 -15.16 -2.78 -3.76
C PHE A 19 -14.57 -4.18 -3.56
N PRO A 20 -13.23 -4.34 -3.53
CA PRO A 20 -12.64 -5.63 -3.21
C PRO A 20 -13.11 -6.06 -1.82
N VAL A 21 -13.70 -7.25 -1.76
CA VAL A 21 -14.24 -7.89 -0.55
C VAL A 21 -13.08 -8.26 0.37
N LEU A 22 -12.47 -7.25 0.99
CA LEU A 22 -11.62 -7.44 2.16
C LEU A 22 -12.51 -8.06 3.22
N GLY A 23 -12.34 -9.36 3.46
CA GLY A 23 -13.21 -10.15 4.33
C GLY A 23 -13.53 -9.44 5.65
N GLY A 24 -14.69 -9.76 6.20
CA GLY A 24 -15.31 -9.01 7.28
C GLY A 24 -16.82 -9.13 7.16
N ASN A 25 -17.55 -8.32 7.90
CA ASN A 25 -19.01 -8.28 7.86
C ASN A 25 -19.55 -6.90 7.44
N SER A 26 -18.70 -6.09 6.80
CA SER A 26 -19.02 -4.73 6.39
C SER A 26 -18.29 -4.35 5.10
N GLU A 27 -19.03 -3.73 4.17
CA GLU A 27 -18.50 -3.21 2.91
C GLU A 27 -17.95 -1.78 3.05
N GLU A 28 -18.27 -1.12 4.16
CA GLU A 28 -17.83 0.24 4.48
C GLU A 28 -16.32 0.29 4.75
N PRO A 29 -15.61 1.39 4.43
CA PRO A 29 -14.19 1.54 4.74
C PRO A 29 -13.93 1.57 6.26
N CYS A 30 -12.66 1.39 6.65
CA CYS A 30 -12.26 1.54 8.06
C CYS A 30 -12.60 2.93 8.60
N THR A 31 -13.29 2.99 9.74
CA THR A 31 -13.45 4.23 10.50
C THR A 31 -12.35 4.33 11.55
N ILE A 32 -11.42 5.27 11.36
CA ILE A 32 -10.32 5.52 12.28
C ILE A 32 -10.46 6.93 12.88
N PRO A 33 -10.39 7.12 14.22
CA PRO A 33 -10.17 6.09 15.23
C PRO A 33 -11.43 5.27 15.55
N PHE A 34 -11.24 4.06 16.08
CA PHE A 34 -12.33 3.23 16.60
C PHE A 34 -12.04 2.70 18.00
N SER A 35 -13.09 2.28 18.72
CA SER A 35 -12.97 1.71 20.06
C SER A 35 -13.27 0.22 20.06
N TYR A 36 -12.34 -0.60 20.57
CA TYR A 36 -12.50 -2.04 20.74
C TYR A 36 -12.01 -2.48 22.12
N LYS A 37 -12.78 -3.31 22.85
CA LYS A 37 -12.46 -3.78 24.22
C LYS A 37 -11.92 -2.68 25.18
N ARG A 38 -12.55 -1.47 25.15
CA ARG A 38 -12.16 -0.27 25.93
C ARG A 38 -10.81 0.38 25.56
N ARG A 39 -10.20 -0.05 24.45
CA ARG A 39 -9.01 0.57 23.86
C ARG A 39 -9.42 1.36 22.63
N ARG A 40 -8.77 2.50 22.40
CA ARG A 40 -8.96 3.35 21.21
C ARG A 40 -7.82 3.08 20.24
N TYR A 41 -8.14 2.72 19.01
CA TYR A 41 -7.19 2.42 17.95
C TYR A 41 -7.22 3.53 16.91
N THR A 42 -6.05 4.02 16.53
CA THR A 42 -5.83 5.01 15.47
C THR A 42 -5.29 4.39 14.18
N ALA A 43 -5.34 3.06 14.09
CA ALA A 43 -4.93 2.23 12.97
C ALA A 43 -5.58 0.85 13.12
N CYS A 44 -5.36 -0.03 12.14
CA CYS A 44 -5.76 -1.43 12.21
C CYS A 44 -5.08 -2.15 13.37
N THR A 45 -5.75 -3.14 13.96
CA THR A 45 -5.26 -3.90 15.11
C THR A 45 -5.21 -5.40 14.81
N MET A 46 -4.31 -6.10 15.48
CA MET A 46 -4.22 -7.57 15.50
C MET A 46 -4.94 -8.17 16.70
N ASP A 47 -5.55 -7.35 17.56
CA ASP A 47 -6.21 -7.83 18.78
C ASP A 47 -7.35 -8.81 18.42
N ASP A 48 -7.27 -10.02 18.99
CA ASP A 48 -8.17 -11.16 18.75
C ASP A 48 -8.29 -11.61 17.28
N SER A 49 -7.32 -11.31 16.43
CA SER A 49 -7.33 -11.68 15.02
C SER A 49 -5.95 -12.05 14.49
N LYS A 50 -5.90 -13.03 13.57
CA LYS A 50 -4.67 -13.40 12.84
C LYS A 50 -4.35 -12.45 11.68
N ARG A 51 -5.27 -11.54 11.33
CA ARG A 51 -5.11 -10.51 10.30
C ARG A 51 -5.47 -9.13 10.85
N PRO A 52 -4.78 -8.07 10.42
CA PRO A 52 -5.07 -6.73 10.90
C PRO A 52 -6.48 -6.34 10.49
N TRP A 53 -7.25 -5.82 11.43
CA TRP A 53 -8.65 -5.45 11.20
C TRP A 53 -8.96 -4.08 11.78
N CYS A 54 -10.03 -3.48 11.30
CA CYS A 54 -10.54 -2.20 11.77
C CYS A 54 -12.06 -2.28 11.93
N ALA A 55 -12.62 -1.49 12.83
CA ALA A 55 -14.05 -1.23 12.77
C ALA A 55 -14.37 -0.35 11.57
N THR A 56 -15.53 -0.56 10.95
CA THR A 56 -15.99 0.29 9.85
C THR A 56 -16.86 1.44 10.34
N THR A 57 -17.06 1.56 11.64
CA THR A 57 -17.76 2.65 12.31
C THR A 57 -17.03 3.04 13.60
N SER A 58 -17.34 4.20 14.16
CA SER A 58 -16.76 4.67 15.42
C SER A 58 -17.26 3.88 16.64
N ASN A 59 -18.35 3.11 16.51
CA ASN A 59 -19.00 2.39 17.59
C ASN A 59 -19.12 0.88 17.32
N TYR A 60 -17.96 0.23 17.14
CA TYR A 60 -17.86 -1.23 17.00
C TYR A 60 -18.63 -2.02 18.07
N LYS A 61 -18.73 -1.49 19.30
CA LYS A 61 -19.46 -2.17 20.38
C LYS A 61 -20.94 -2.38 20.06
N ALA A 62 -21.55 -1.44 19.34
CA ALA A 62 -22.97 -1.48 19.01
C ALA A 62 -23.23 -2.31 17.74
N ASP A 63 -22.49 -2.05 16.67
CA ASP A 63 -22.79 -2.63 15.36
C ASP A 63 -21.95 -3.85 15.00
N ARG A 64 -20.81 -4.06 15.69
CA ARG A 64 -19.82 -5.10 15.41
C ARG A 64 -19.44 -5.14 13.93
N LYS A 65 -19.46 -3.99 13.24
CA LYS A 65 -19.10 -3.91 11.82
C LYS A 65 -17.61 -3.71 11.68
N TRP A 66 -16.96 -4.61 10.96
CA TRP A 66 -15.52 -4.61 10.77
C TRP A 66 -15.13 -5.19 9.42
N ARG A 67 -13.89 -4.93 9.05
CA ARG A 67 -13.22 -5.60 7.94
C ARG A 67 -11.75 -5.79 8.22
N TYR A 68 -11.15 -6.75 7.52
CA TYR A 68 -9.70 -6.85 7.45
C TYR A 68 -9.16 -5.62 6.74
N CYS A 69 -8.11 -5.08 7.32
CA CYS A 69 -7.32 -4.09 6.64
C CYS A 69 -6.54 -4.78 5.55
N ASP A 70 -6.53 -4.15 4.38
CA ASP A 70 -5.58 -4.54 3.37
C ASP A 70 -4.17 -4.27 3.92
N SER A 71 -3.39 -5.33 4.12
CA SER A 71 -1.98 -5.22 4.51
C SER A 71 -1.12 -4.82 3.32
N SER A 72 -1.73 -4.47 2.19
CA SER A 72 -1.02 -4.02 0.99
C SER A 72 0.02 -2.97 1.37
N PRO A 73 1.28 -3.18 0.98
CA PRO A 73 2.35 -2.24 1.26
C PRO A 73 2.06 -0.91 0.56
N CYS A 74 2.71 0.15 1.01
CA CYS A 74 2.75 1.39 0.25
C CYS A 74 3.23 1.11 -1.17
N ILE A 75 2.51 1.62 -2.18
CA ILE A 75 2.98 1.64 -3.55
C ILE A 75 3.57 3.02 -3.82
N PHE A 76 4.84 3.04 -4.21
CA PHE A 76 5.53 4.25 -4.62
C PHE A 76 6.03 4.10 -6.06
N PRO A 77 5.89 5.14 -6.90
CA PRO A 77 5.12 6.34 -6.65
C PRO A 77 3.60 6.10 -6.65
N PHE A 78 2.85 6.97 -5.96
CA PHE A 78 1.39 7.03 -6.08
C PHE A 78 0.89 8.45 -6.41
N ILE A 79 -0.26 8.54 -7.05
CA ILE A 79 -0.91 9.82 -7.40
C ILE A 79 -1.94 10.20 -6.33
N TYR A 80 -1.87 11.44 -5.82
CA TYR A 80 -2.89 12.04 -4.96
C TYR A 80 -3.10 13.53 -5.29
N LYS A 81 -4.36 13.92 -5.51
CA LYS A 81 -4.79 15.23 -6.02
C LYS A 81 -3.95 15.66 -7.24
N GLY A 82 -3.69 14.72 -8.15
CA GLY A 82 -2.88 14.92 -9.34
C GLY A 82 -1.36 15.07 -9.11
N ASN A 83 -0.86 14.97 -7.88
CA ASN A 83 0.57 15.02 -7.56
C ASN A 83 1.14 13.62 -7.32
N THR A 84 2.38 13.40 -7.74
CA THR A 84 3.09 12.12 -7.58
C THR A 84 3.92 12.12 -6.29
N TYR A 85 3.68 11.13 -5.42
CA TYR A 85 4.37 10.96 -4.15
C TYR A 85 5.25 9.72 -4.16
N HIS A 86 6.54 9.88 -3.84
CA HIS A 86 7.54 8.81 -3.80
C HIS A 86 7.84 8.30 -2.38
N SER A 87 7.18 8.89 -1.39
CA SER A 87 7.30 8.56 0.03
C SER A 87 5.97 8.83 0.71
N CYS A 88 5.89 8.45 1.99
CA CYS A 88 4.74 8.78 2.82
C CYS A 88 4.57 10.29 2.92
N THR A 89 3.33 10.75 2.84
CA THR A 89 2.96 12.16 2.90
C THR A 89 2.02 12.41 4.07
N ALA A 90 2.16 13.53 4.76
CA ALA A 90 1.20 13.96 5.80
C ALA A 90 0.13 14.91 5.25
N VAL A 91 0.13 15.15 3.93
CA VAL A 91 -0.79 16.09 3.29
C VAL A 91 -2.24 15.68 3.55
N ASN A 92 -3.04 16.64 4.01
CA ASN A 92 -4.46 16.50 4.34
C ASN A 92 -4.79 15.49 5.47
N ASP A 93 -3.83 15.10 6.31
CA ASP A 93 -4.12 14.50 7.63
C ASP A 93 -4.04 15.58 8.73
N GLN A 94 -5.13 15.75 9.47
CA GLN A 94 -5.24 16.80 10.51
C GLN A 94 -4.28 16.61 11.69
N MET A 95 -3.77 15.40 11.90
CA MET A 95 -2.82 15.07 12.95
C MET A 95 -1.38 15.02 12.43
N GLY A 96 -1.15 15.38 11.16
CA GLY A 96 0.16 15.30 10.52
C GLY A 96 0.67 13.87 10.35
N ARG A 97 -0.21 12.87 10.41
CA ARG A 97 0.18 11.46 10.30
C ARG A 97 0.51 11.12 8.85
N PRO A 98 1.71 10.55 8.62
CA PRO A 98 2.14 10.20 7.28
C PRO A 98 1.39 8.97 6.77
N TRP A 99 0.93 9.05 5.53
CA TRP A 99 0.19 8.01 4.85
C TRP A 99 0.72 7.80 3.43
N CYS A 100 0.38 6.66 2.84
CA CYS A 100 0.71 6.31 1.47
C CYS A 100 -0.48 5.62 0.81
N ALA A 101 -0.59 5.69 -0.52
CA ALA A 101 -1.52 4.83 -1.22
C ALA A 101 -1.00 3.38 -1.25
N THR A 102 -1.92 2.43 -1.30
CA THR A 102 -1.60 1.01 -1.53
C THR A 102 -1.82 0.61 -3.00
N THR A 103 -2.11 1.59 -3.85
CA THR A 103 -2.21 1.47 -5.30
C THR A 103 -1.43 2.61 -5.99
N SER A 104 -1.29 2.56 -7.32
CA SER A 104 -0.61 3.62 -8.06
C SER A 104 -1.42 4.91 -8.17
N ASN A 105 -2.73 4.88 -7.95
CA ASN A 105 -3.60 6.05 -8.09
C ASN A 105 -4.65 6.12 -6.96
N TYR A 106 -4.33 6.89 -5.91
CA TYR A 106 -5.25 7.12 -4.81
C TYR A 106 -6.53 7.85 -5.26
N ASP A 107 -6.42 8.77 -6.22
CA ASP A 107 -7.55 9.58 -6.67
C ASP A 107 -8.66 8.72 -7.31
N LYS A 108 -8.30 7.53 -7.80
CA LYS A 108 -9.24 6.54 -8.33
C LYS A 108 -9.64 5.48 -7.31
N ASP A 109 -8.64 4.90 -6.63
CA ASP A 109 -8.87 3.68 -5.86
C ASP A 109 -9.23 3.97 -4.40
N HIS A 110 -8.80 5.12 -3.88
CA HIS A 110 -8.96 5.54 -2.50
C HIS A 110 -8.43 4.53 -1.46
N LEU A 111 -7.48 3.68 -1.87
CA LEU A 111 -6.83 2.70 -0.99
C LEU A 111 -5.52 3.26 -0.47
N TRP A 112 -5.38 3.24 0.85
CA TRP A 112 -4.26 3.86 1.54
C TRP A 112 -4.05 3.25 2.92
N ARG A 113 -2.90 3.55 3.50
CA ARG A 113 -2.59 3.22 4.89
C ARG A 113 -1.68 4.26 5.52
N PHE A 114 -1.67 4.30 6.86
CA PHE A 114 -0.64 5.03 7.58
C PHE A 114 0.71 4.33 7.40
N CYS A 115 1.73 5.15 7.24
CA CYS A 115 3.10 4.71 7.34
C CYS A 115 3.43 4.55 8.81
N LEU A 116 3.77 3.32 9.18
CA LEU A 116 4.11 2.98 10.55
C LEU A 116 5.62 2.85 10.62
N THR A 117 6.23 3.59 11.53
CA THR A 117 7.64 3.52 11.88
C THR A 117 7.75 3.53 13.39
N TYR A 118 8.71 2.80 13.95
CA TYR A 118 8.89 2.72 15.40
C TYR A 118 10.36 2.65 15.79
N GLY A 119 10.65 2.99 17.04
CA GLY A 119 12.00 2.93 17.58
C GLY A 119 13.01 3.73 16.75
N GLY A 120 14.19 3.13 16.54
CA GLY A 120 15.33 3.81 15.94
C GLY A 120 15.81 5.00 16.77
N ASN A 121 16.73 5.78 16.21
CA ASN A 121 17.22 7.01 16.86
C ASN A 121 16.44 8.25 16.45
N SER A 122 15.47 8.11 15.54
CA SER A 122 14.55 9.18 15.15
C SER A 122 13.21 9.07 15.85
N ASN A 123 13.08 8.26 16.91
CA ASN A 123 11.85 8.09 17.68
C ASN A 123 10.61 7.75 16.82
N GLY A 124 10.78 6.87 15.84
CA GLY A 124 9.70 6.45 14.94
C GLY A 124 9.29 7.51 13.91
N GLN A 125 10.12 8.52 13.64
CA GLN A 125 9.93 9.42 12.49
C GLN A 125 9.83 8.64 11.18
N CYS A 126 9.16 9.26 10.22
CA CYS A 126 8.81 8.58 8.98
C CYS A 126 10.00 8.35 8.06
N CYS A 127 9.93 7.25 7.30
CA CYS A 127 10.91 6.96 6.28
C CYS A 127 10.90 8.04 5.19
N ILE A 128 12.09 8.44 4.74
CA ILE A 128 12.27 9.21 3.51
C ILE A 128 12.75 8.26 2.43
N PHE A 129 12.03 8.22 1.31
CA PHE A 129 12.38 7.44 0.13
C PHE A 129 12.53 8.36 -1.09
N PRO A 130 13.55 8.12 -1.94
CA PRO A 130 14.67 7.22 -1.67
C PRO A 130 15.60 7.76 -0.56
N PHE A 131 16.43 6.91 0.03
CA PHE A 131 17.53 7.34 0.91
C PHE A 131 18.86 6.67 0.55
N VAL A 132 19.98 7.32 0.88
CA VAL A 132 21.33 6.79 0.60
C VAL A 132 21.93 6.12 1.84
N TYR A 133 22.32 4.84 1.72
CA TYR A 133 23.07 4.09 2.74
C TYR A 133 24.23 3.32 2.08
N LYS A 134 25.46 3.48 2.59
CA LYS A 134 26.68 2.86 2.05
C LYS A 134 26.79 2.99 0.51
N SER A 135 26.58 4.21 0.02
CA SER A 135 26.60 4.55 -1.42
C SER A 135 25.59 3.81 -2.29
N ARG A 136 24.52 3.26 -1.69
CA ARG A 136 23.38 2.66 -2.40
C ARG A 136 22.11 3.44 -2.11
N LEU A 137 21.26 3.56 -3.11
CA LEU A 137 19.96 4.20 -3.03
C LEU A 137 18.90 3.15 -2.67
N TYR A 138 18.12 3.40 -1.63
CA TYR A 138 17.07 2.53 -1.13
C TYR A 138 15.72 3.21 -1.28
N HIS A 139 14.77 2.53 -1.93
CA HIS A 139 13.40 3.02 -2.16
C HIS A 139 12.35 2.33 -1.29
N SER A 140 12.81 1.46 -0.39
CA SER A 140 12.01 0.72 0.58
C SER A 140 12.88 0.45 1.81
N CYS A 141 12.26 -0.02 2.90
CA CYS A 141 13.06 -0.40 4.06
C CYS A 141 13.97 -1.58 3.73
N THR A 142 15.12 -1.63 4.39
CA THR A 142 16.14 -2.65 4.18
C THR A 142 16.56 -3.23 5.52
N ASN A 143 17.00 -4.49 5.54
CA ASN A 143 17.69 -5.08 6.68
C ASN A 143 19.22 -4.96 6.56
N ALA A 144 19.71 -4.23 5.55
CA ALA A 144 21.13 -4.10 5.29
C ALA A 144 21.87 -3.53 6.52
N GLY A 145 22.82 -4.30 7.04
CA GLY A 145 23.64 -3.92 8.18
C GLY A 145 22.98 -4.07 9.55
N ASP A 146 21.73 -4.51 9.64
CA ASP A 146 21.10 -4.87 10.92
C ASP A 146 21.42 -6.32 11.29
N LYS A 147 21.94 -6.55 12.51
CA LYS A 147 22.40 -7.88 12.96
C LYS A 147 21.25 -8.84 13.26
N MET A 148 20.06 -8.31 13.56
CA MET A 148 18.88 -9.09 13.92
C MET A 148 17.94 -9.30 12.74
N GLY A 149 18.29 -8.78 11.55
CA GLY A 149 17.47 -8.88 10.34
C GLY A 149 16.26 -7.95 10.35
N ASN A 150 16.18 -6.99 11.27
CA ASN A 150 15.10 -6.03 11.33
C ASN A 150 15.18 -5.09 10.14
N PHE A 151 14.02 -4.81 9.54
CA PHE A 151 13.92 -3.83 8.47
C PHE A 151 13.88 -2.42 9.04
N TRP A 152 14.69 -1.56 8.45
CA TRP A 152 14.83 -0.16 8.83
C TRP A 152 14.87 0.73 7.58
N CYS A 153 14.59 2.01 7.77
CA CYS A 153 14.70 3.03 6.75
C CYS A 153 15.36 4.27 7.33
N ALA A 154 15.99 5.08 6.48
CA ALA A 154 16.41 6.41 6.89
C ALA A 154 15.21 7.33 7.00
N THR A 155 15.28 8.27 7.94
CA THR A 155 14.30 9.35 8.10
C THR A 155 14.80 10.66 7.46
N THR A 156 15.91 10.56 6.71
CA THR A 156 16.51 11.64 5.91
C THR A 156 16.94 11.11 4.53
N GLN A 157 17.20 12.03 3.60
CA GLN A 157 17.65 11.70 2.24
C GLN A 157 19.04 11.02 2.23
N ASN A 158 19.92 11.35 3.19
CA ASN A 158 21.29 10.85 3.26
C ASN A 158 21.63 10.29 4.65
N TYR A 159 21.30 9.01 4.88
CA TYR A 159 21.66 8.34 6.12
C TYR A 159 23.15 8.37 6.39
N ASN A 160 24.01 8.32 5.36
CA ASN A 160 25.45 8.30 5.59
C ASN A 160 25.95 9.55 6.32
N GLN A 161 25.29 10.68 6.11
CA GLN A 161 25.57 11.95 6.78
C GLN A 161 24.80 12.06 8.11
N ASP A 162 23.48 11.90 8.06
CA ASP A 162 22.62 12.29 9.19
C ASP A 162 22.50 11.19 10.24
N LYS A 163 22.71 9.93 9.85
CA LYS A 163 22.57 8.74 10.68
C LYS A 163 21.20 8.58 11.32
N LEU A 164 20.16 9.23 10.80
CA LEU A 164 18.80 9.17 11.35
C LEU A 164 17.97 8.07 10.68
N TRP A 165 17.36 7.21 11.49
CA TRP A 165 16.60 6.06 11.04
C TRP A 165 15.48 5.63 11.99
N SER A 166 14.57 4.79 11.49
CA SER A 166 13.50 4.12 12.25
C SER A 166 13.26 2.70 11.73
N TYR A 167 12.67 1.84 12.56
CA TYR A 167 12.28 0.49 12.17
C TYR A 167 10.96 0.48 11.40
N CYS A 168 10.85 -0.47 10.47
CA CYS A 168 9.65 -0.71 9.67
C CYS A 168 8.94 -1.97 10.18
N PRO A 169 7.68 -1.87 10.64
CA PRO A 169 6.96 -2.98 11.29
C PRO A 169 6.48 -4.07 10.34
N ASP A 170 6.43 -3.82 9.03
CA ASP A 170 5.63 -4.64 8.10
C ASP A 170 6.42 -5.50 7.10
N ILE A 171 7.75 -5.63 7.22
CA ILE A 171 8.55 -6.41 6.24
C ILE A 171 9.06 -7.75 6.81
N SER A 172 8.80 -8.04 8.08
CA SER A 172 9.20 -9.31 8.70
C SER A 172 8.39 -10.53 8.22
N ASN A 173 7.30 -10.34 7.46
CA ASN A 173 6.41 -11.43 7.03
C ASN A 173 6.08 -11.48 5.54
N VAL A 174 6.76 -10.69 4.70
CA VAL A 174 6.66 -10.82 3.23
C VAL A 174 7.96 -11.45 2.75
N SER A 175 7.94 -12.79 2.72
CA SER A 175 9.01 -13.67 2.26
C SER A 175 9.88 -13.06 1.16
N THR A 176 11.16 -12.93 1.49
CA THR A 176 12.27 -12.37 0.72
C THR A 176 12.69 -13.22 -0.50
N LEU A 177 11.77 -13.98 -1.11
CA LEU A 177 12.09 -14.78 -2.30
C LEU A 177 11.35 -14.37 -3.59
N PHE A 178 10.34 -13.51 -3.54
CA PHE A 178 9.56 -13.15 -4.74
C PHE A 178 9.15 -11.67 -4.80
N SER A 179 9.92 -10.78 -4.18
CA SER A 179 9.61 -9.34 -4.19
C SER A 179 10.34 -8.62 -5.33
N CYS A 180 9.59 -7.80 -6.06
CA CYS A 180 10.11 -6.87 -7.05
C CYS A 180 11.22 -5.98 -6.45
N ALA A 181 12.33 -5.85 -7.17
CA ALA A 181 13.40 -4.92 -6.83
C ALA A 181 13.14 -3.56 -7.48
N PHE A 182 12.30 -2.74 -6.84
CA PHE A 182 12.04 -1.39 -7.33
C PHE A 182 13.07 -0.37 -6.83
N PRO A 183 13.50 0.58 -7.69
CA PRO A 183 13.31 0.59 -9.14
C PRO A 183 14.21 -0.41 -9.85
N PHE A 184 13.76 -0.90 -11.01
CA PHE A 184 14.57 -1.74 -11.90
C PHE A 184 14.70 -1.18 -13.30
N VAL A 185 15.77 -1.55 -14.00
CA VAL A 185 16.02 -1.17 -15.40
C VAL A 185 15.56 -2.28 -16.34
N TYR A 186 14.73 -1.95 -17.33
CA TYR A 186 14.37 -2.81 -18.47
C TYR A 186 14.40 -2.01 -19.77
N LYS A 187 15.12 -2.51 -20.78
CA LYS A 187 15.37 -1.84 -22.06
C LYS A 187 15.83 -0.38 -21.87
N LYS A 188 16.75 -0.15 -20.93
CA LYS A 188 17.28 1.18 -20.54
C LYS A 188 16.24 2.16 -19.95
N LYS A 189 15.01 1.72 -19.69
CA LYS A 189 13.99 2.49 -18.97
C LYS A 189 13.94 2.04 -17.51
N VAL A 190 13.72 2.99 -16.60
CA VAL A 190 13.60 2.72 -15.16
C VAL A 190 12.13 2.55 -14.79
N TYR A 191 11.81 1.44 -14.15
CA TYR A 191 10.47 1.09 -13.67
C TYR A 191 10.43 1.11 -12.15
N TYR A 192 9.44 1.83 -11.62
CA TYR A 192 9.18 1.93 -10.19
C TYR A 192 7.98 1.09 -9.75
N THR A 193 7.22 0.57 -10.71
CA THR A 193 6.06 -0.30 -10.52
C THR A 193 6.15 -1.46 -11.49
N CYS A 194 5.28 -2.46 -11.30
CA CYS A 194 5.13 -3.52 -12.27
C CYS A 194 4.75 -2.96 -13.65
N THR A 195 5.23 -3.60 -14.70
CA THR A 195 5.04 -3.19 -16.09
C THR A 195 4.58 -4.38 -16.93
N SER A 196 3.88 -4.12 -18.03
CA SER A 196 3.61 -5.11 -19.09
C SER A 196 4.56 -4.93 -20.27
N ASP A 197 5.52 -3.99 -20.20
CA ASP A 197 6.47 -3.73 -21.28
C ASP A 197 7.23 -5.00 -21.67
N GLY A 198 7.09 -5.38 -22.94
CA GLY A 198 7.72 -6.58 -23.50
C GLY A 198 7.07 -7.91 -23.14
N GLU A 199 5.91 -7.90 -22.48
CA GLU A 199 5.10 -9.09 -22.18
C GLU A 199 3.84 -9.10 -23.06
N SER A 200 3.67 -10.15 -23.87
CA SER A 200 2.61 -10.24 -24.88
C SER A 200 1.22 -10.49 -24.30
N SER A 201 1.13 -11.11 -23.11
CA SER A 201 -0.14 -11.39 -22.45
C SER A 201 -0.72 -10.18 -21.70
N GLY A 202 0.00 -9.05 -21.63
CA GLY A 202 -0.39 -7.89 -20.83
C GLY A 202 -0.29 -8.11 -19.32
N LYS A 203 0.22 -9.26 -18.86
CA LYS A 203 0.48 -9.53 -17.44
C LYS A 203 1.56 -8.59 -16.91
N LEU A 204 1.32 -8.05 -15.71
CA LEU A 204 2.27 -7.17 -15.04
C LEU A 204 3.40 -7.98 -14.41
N TRP A 205 4.63 -7.58 -14.70
CA TRP A 205 5.85 -8.19 -14.17
C TRP A 205 6.79 -7.13 -13.59
N CYS A 206 7.75 -7.58 -12.80
CA CYS A 206 8.81 -6.73 -12.27
C CYS A 206 10.14 -7.49 -12.23
N SER A 207 11.27 -6.78 -12.31
CA SER A 207 12.55 -7.42 -12.04
C SER A 207 12.70 -7.72 -10.56
N THR A 208 13.31 -8.85 -10.23
CA THR A 208 13.73 -9.19 -8.85
C THR A 208 15.14 -8.68 -8.55
N THR A 209 15.71 -7.89 -9.48
CA THR A 209 17.04 -7.29 -9.41
C THR A 209 17.01 -5.84 -9.89
N ARG A 210 18.04 -5.05 -9.60
CA ARG A 210 18.09 -3.64 -10.02
C ARG A 210 18.21 -3.46 -11.54
N ASN A 211 18.75 -4.45 -12.26
CA ASN A 211 18.98 -4.33 -13.70
C ASN A 211 18.61 -5.62 -14.43
N TYR A 212 17.36 -5.69 -14.91
CA TYR A 212 16.92 -6.80 -15.74
C TYR A 212 17.75 -6.94 -17.02
N ASP A 213 18.22 -5.83 -17.61
CA ASP A 213 18.98 -5.86 -18.85
C ASP A 213 20.26 -6.70 -18.73
N VAL A 214 20.82 -6.79 -17.51
CA VAL A 214 21.97 -7.63 -17.16
C VAL A 214 21.54 -8.95 -16.54
N ASP A 215 20.74 -8.89 -15.46
CA ASP A 215 20.52 -10.03 -14.58
C ASP A 215 19.46 -11.00 -15.11
N LYS A 216 18.54 -10.52 -15.96
CA LYS A 216 17.41 -11.28 -16.53
C LYS A 216 16.53 -11.99 -15.50
N LYS A 217 16.55 -11.53 -14.24
CA LYS A 217 15.71 -12.06 -13.16
C LYS A 217 14.46 -11.22 -12.97
N TRP A 218 13.32 -11.89 -12.90
CA TRP A 218 12.01 -11.25 -12.82
C TRP A 218 10.97 -12.18 -12.21
N THR A 219 9.84 -11.60 -11.82
CA THR A 219 8.65 -12.31 -11.38
C THR A 219 7.41 -11.61 -11.90
N TYR A 220 6.32 -12.36 -12.08
CA TYR A 220 5.01 -11.74 -12.24
C TYR A 220 4.62 -11.05 -10.95
N CYS A 221 3.97 -9.91 -11.10
CA CYS A 221 3.39 -9.22 -9.97
C CYS A 221 2.08 -9.90 -9.61
N SER A 222 2.05 -10.50 -8.42
CA SER A 222 0.83 -10.97 -7.80
C SER A 222 0.05 -9.75 -7.30
N MET A 223 -0.72 -9.11 -8.19
CA MET A 223 -1.77 -8.21 -7.74
C MET A 223 -2.81 -9.08 -7.00
N PRO A 224 -3.16 -8.80 -5.74
CA PRO A 224 -4.29 -9.47 -5.11
C PRO A 224 -5.56 -9.07 -5.89
N GLY A 225 -6.04 -9.94 -6.79
CA GLY A 225 -7.27 -9.67 -7.53
C GLY A 225 -7.45 -10.27 -8.93
N ARG A 226 -6.58 -11.16 -9.44
CA ARG A 226 -6.90 -11.94 -10.65
C ARG A 226 -6.40 -13.38 -10.53
N THR A 227 -7.15 -14.22 -9.82
CA THR A 227 -7.21 -15.64 -10.16
C THR A 227 -7.99 -15.75 -11.46
N GLY A 228 -7.27 -15.89 -12.57
CA GLY A 228 -7.83 -16.49 -13.77
C GLY A 228 -7.91 -17.99 -13.52
N ASP A 229 -9.15 -18.46 -13.43
CA ASP A 229 -9.73 -19.68 -14.00
C ASP A 229 -8.84 -20.87 -14.38
N GLU A 230 -9.47 -22.02 -14.15
CA GLU A 230 -9.12 -23.40 -14.48
C GLU A 230 -8.49 -23.65 -15.87
N GLY A 231 -7.73 -24.74 -15.95
CA GLY A 231 -7.26 -25.41 -17.17
C GLY A 231 -5.74 -25.52 -17.20
N SER A 232 -5.10 -26.68 -17.04
CA SER A 232 -5.44 -28.04 -17.51
C SER A 232 -4.97 -29.11 -16.54
#